data_AF-A0A848L824-F1
#
_entry.id   AF-A0A848L824-F1
#
_cell.length_a   1.000
_cell.length_b   1.000
_cell.length_c   1.000
_cell.angle_alpha   90.00
_cell.angle_beta   90.00
_cell.angle_gamma   90.00
#
_symmetry.space_group_name_H-M   'P 1'
#
loop_
_entity.id
_entity.type
_entity.pdbx_description
1 polymer ?
#
loop_
_entity_poly.entity_id
_entity_poly.type
_entity_poly.pdbx_seq_one_letter_code
_entity_poly.pdbx_strand_id
1 'polypeptide(L)'
;MTTTTASVAPAKRRWRNFLLDTSFQLKLTAYIVVVTLVLSALLGVFLVRAARALMRETAAAVEARSRAAEVSRELSGATLSNELLERMDDPEFEATFREKARTIDAAYEAERSAIVAQRAELERQQRLTWWVLGGLLTGFTLVVALGTIVVTHRVAGPLLRIRRMVGEVHDGRLRPPQYGLRDGDELRDLFEEVRKMVQRLRDQHEEDARTLAKALSAAESSGASPEVVADLRALEARYRTRLEQ
;
A
#
# COMPACT_ATOMS: atom_id res chain seq x y z
N MET A 1 58.91 3.87 20.27
CA MET A 1 57.46 3.94 20.57
C MET A 1 56.77 4.69 19.43
N THR A 2 55.47 4.38 19.23
CA THR A 2 54.49 4.94 18.27
C THR A 2 54.46 4.34 16.86
N THR A 3 53.78 3.20 16.73
CA THR A 3 53.13 2.75 15.48
C THR A 3 51.72 3.36 15.40
N THR A 4 51.51 4.19 14.39
CA THR A 4 50.23 4.84 14.06
C THR A 4 49.23 3.82 13.53
N THR A 5 48.13 3.60 14.26
CA THR A 5 46.96 2.84 13.80
C THR A 5 46.17 3.65 12.77
N ALA A 6 46.25 3.27 11.50
CA ALA A 6 45.40 3.82 10.44
C ALA A 6 43.95 3.33 10.62
N SER A 7 43.03 4.27 10.84
CA SER A 7 41.59 4.05 10.90
C SER A 7 41.04 3.67 9.52
N VAL A 8 40.48 2.47 9.39
CA VAL A 8 39.76 2.04 8.19
C VAL A 8 38.36 2.63 8.23
N ALA A 9 38.11 3.64 7.39
CA ALA A 9 36.78 4.25 7.25
C ALA A 9 35.75 3.23 6.70
N PRO A 10 34.49 3.27 7.17
CA PRO A 10 33.46 2.31 6.75
C PRO A 10 33.03 2.56 5.31
N ALA A 11 33.07 1.50 4.48
CA ALA A 11 32.66 1.56 3.08
C ALA A 11 31.19 2.03 2.93
N LYS A 12 31.00 3.15 2.24
CA LYS A 12 29.69 3.70 1.85
C LYS A 12 28.93 2.68 1.00
N ARG A 13 27.98 1.96 1.60
CA ARG A 13 27.10 1.01 0.89
C ARG A 13 26.16 1.79 -0.03
N ARG A 14 26.49 1.80 -1.32
CA ARG A 14 25.65 2.39 -2.39
C ARG A 14 24.31 1.65 -2.46
N TRP A 15 23.21 2.40 -2.41
CA TRP A 15 21.83 1.93 -2.58
C TRP A 15 21.59 1.08 -3.83
N ARG A 16 22.50 1.15 -4.80
CA ARG A 16 22.48 0.36 -6.04
C ARG A 16 22.70 -1.15 -5.82
N ASN A 17 23.21 -1.56 -4.64
CA ASN A 17 23.35 -2.99 -4.30
C ASN A 17 22.09 -3.60 -3.67
N PHE A 18 21.01 -2.81 -3.57
CA PHE A 18 19.74 -3.21 -2.94
C PHE A 18 18.72 -3.77 -3.96
N LEU A 19 19.03 -3.70 -5.26
CA LEU A 19 18.14 -4.07 -6.38
C LEU A 19 18.62 -5.34 -7.12
N LEU A 20 19.35 -6.23 -6.47
CA LEU A 20 19.91 -7.42 -7.12
C LEU A 20 18.94 -8.62 -7.21
N ASP A 21 17.77 -8.57 -6.54
CA ASP A 21 16.73 -9.61 -6.65
C ASP A 21 15.31 -9.00 -6.74
N THR A 22 15.08 -8.26 -7.82
CA THR A 22 13.89 -7.42 -8.05
C THR A 22 12.65 -8.21 -8.48
N SER A 23 12.81 -9.44 -9.00
CA SER A 23 11.72 -10.14 -9.70
C SER A 23 10.63 -10.68 -8.79
N PHE A 24 10.97 -11.18 -7.59
CA PHE A 24 9.97 -11.66 -6.62
C PHE A 24 9.21 -10.49 -5.97
N GLN A 25 9.96 -9.46 -5.55
CA GLN A 25 9.39 -8.25 -4.96
C GLN A 25 8.44 -7.53 -5.93
N LEU A 26 8.82 -7.39 -7.20
CA LEU A 26 7.98 -6.75 -8.20
C LEU A 26 6.70 -7.54 -8.48
N LYS A 27 6.76 -8.88 -8.55
CA LYS A 27 5.56 -9.70 -8.79
C LYS A 27 4.55 -9.56 -7.65
N LEU A 28 5.01 -9.68 -6.40
CA LEU A 28 4.12 -9.57 -5.23
C LEU A 28 3.58 -8.15 -5.07
N THR A 29 4.46 -7.15 -5.21
CA THR A 29 4.04 -5.74 -5.14
C THR A 29 3.05 -5.40 -6.24
N ALA A 30 3.30 -5.83 -7.48
CA ALA A 30 2.38 -5.61 -8.59
C ALA A 30 1.02 -6.27 -8.34
N TYR A 31 1.01 -7.51 -7.83
CA TYR A 31 -0.24 -8.19 -7.47
C TYR A 31 -1.04 -7.42 -6.41
N ILE A 32 -0.40 -7.01 -5.31
CA ILE A 32 -1.06 -6.26 -4.24
C ILE A 32 -1.55 -4.91 -4.74
N VAL A 33 -0.76 -4.20 -5.54
CA VAL A 33 -1.15 -2.92 -6.14
C VAL A 33 -2.36 -3.10 -7.05
N VAL A 34 -2.40 -4.13 -7.90
CA VAL A 34 -3.56 -4.42 -8.76
C VAL A 34 -4.81 -4.68 -7.93
N VAL A 35 -4.72 -5.54 -6.91
CA VAL A 35 -5.85 -5.81 -6.01
C VAL A 35 -6.31 -4.54 -5.30
N THR A 36 -5.38 -3.72 -4.82
CA THR A 36 -5.68 -2.45 -4.17
C THR A 36 -6.36 -1.47 -5.11
N LEU A 37 -5.92 -1.39 -6.36
CA LEU A 37 -6.55 -0.55 -7.39
C LEU A 37 -7.97 -1.02 -7.71
N VAL A 38 -8.20 -2.33 -7.80
CA VAL A 38 -9.54 -2.89 -8.00
C VAL A 38 -10.45 -2.55 -6.83
N LEU A 39 -10.01 -2.77 -5.59
CA LEU A 39 -10.79 -2.42 -4.39
C LEU A 39 -11.05 -0.92 -4.30
N SER A 40 -10.05 -0.09 -4.60
CA SER A 40 -10.18 1.37 -4.61
C SER A 40 -11.14 1.83 -5.70
N ALA A 41 -11.14 1.20 -6.87
CA ALA A 41 -12.08 1.50 -7.95
C ALA A 41 -13.51 1.12 -7.56
N LEU A 42 -13.73 -0.05 -6.96
CA LEU A 42 -15.05 -0.47 -6.47
C LEU A 42 -15.58 0.49 -5.40
N LEU A 43 -14.74 0.83 -4.42
CA LEU A 43 -15.09 1.78 -3.37
C LEU A 43 -15.34 3.17 -3.94
N GLY A 44 -14.52 3.62 -4.89
CA GLY A 44 -14.69 4.90 -5.58
C GLY A 44 -16.01 4.97 -6.34
N VAL A 45 -16.37 3.92 -7.08
CA VAL A 45 -17.67 3.84 -7.78
C VAL A 45 -18.82 3.89 -6.79
N PHE A 46 -18.73 3.18 -5.67
CA PHE A 46 -19.74 3.21 -4.61
C PHE A 46 -19.92 4.62 -4.03
N LEU A 47 -18.83 5.27 -3.62
CA LEU A 47 -18.87 6.61 -3.04
C LEU A 47 -19.37 7.66 -4.03
N VAL A 48 -18.95 7.56 -5.30
CA VAL A 48 -19.44 8.45 -6.37
C VAL A 48 -20.94 8.27 -6.58
N ARG A 49 -21.45 7.02 -6.56
CA ARG A 49 -22.89 6.77 -6.66
C ARG A 49 -23.66 7.34 -5.47
N ALA A 50 -23.14 7.16 -4.25
CA ALA A 50 -23.74 7.72 -3.04
C ALA A 50 -23.76 9.26 -3.07
N ALA A 51 -22.62 9.89 -3.38
CA ALA A 51 -22.51 11.34 -3.50
C ALA A 51 -23.44 11.90 -4.59
N ARG A 52 -23.49 11.25 -5.76
CA ARG A 52 -24.41 11.65 -6.84
C ARG A 52 -25.88 11.45 -6.49
N ALA A 53 -26.23 10.48 -5.65
CA ALA A 53 -27.61 10.31 -5.18
C ALA A 53 -28.03 11.49 -4.31
N LEU A 54 -27.22 11.81 -3.29
CA LEU A 54 -27.48 12.93 -2.38
C LEU A 54 -27.50 14.30 -3.09
N MET A 55 -26.56 14.50 -4.03
CA MET A 55 -26.48 15.76 -4.79
C MET A 55 -27.66 15.94 -5.75
N ARG A 56 -28.22 14.86 -6.31
CA ARG A 56 -29.41 14.95 -7.17
C ARG A 56 -30.64 15.35 -6.38
N GLU A 57 -30.82 14.83 -5.18
CA GLU A 57 -31.94 15.16 -4.30
C GLU A 57 -31.92 16.64 -3.89
N THR A 58 -30.75 17.12 -3.44
CA THR A 58 -30.58 18.53 -3.05
C THR A 58 -30.72 19.50 -4.23
N ALA A 59 -30.16 19.16 -5.40
CA ALA A 59 -30.32 19.98 -6.61
C ALA A 59 -31.78 20.04 -7.07
N ALA A 60 -32.50 18.90 -7.06
CA ALA A 60 -33.90 18.85 -7.43
C ALA A 60 -34.79 19.68 -6.48
N ALA A 61 -34.50 19.67 -5.17
CA ALA A 61 -35.22 20.49 -4.20
C ALA A 61 -35.03 21.99 -4.44
N VAL A 62 -33.79 22.43 -4.73
CA VAL A 62 -33.50 23.84 -5.04
C VAL A 62 -34.14 24.26 -6.37
N GLU A 63 -34.14 23.37 -7.36
CA GLU A 63 -34.80 23.64 -8.65
C GLU A 63 -36.33 23.74 -8.49
N ALA A 64 -36.95 22.84 -7.73
CA ALA A 64 -38.38 22.89 -7.44
C ALA A 64 -38.76 24.19 -6.71
N ARG A 65 -37.95 24.62 -5.73
CA ARG A 65 -38.11 25.89 -5.02
C ARG A 65 -38.02 27.09 -5.96
N SER A 66 -37.06 27.09 -6.88
CA SER A 66 -36.91 28.12 -7.92
C SER A 66 -38.13 28.23 -8.82
N ARG A 67 -38.63 27.10 -9.33
CA ARG A 67 -39.82 27.08 -10.19
C ARG A 67 -41.07 27.54 -9.44
N ALA A 68 -41.22 27.15 -8.17
CA ALA A 68 -42.32 27.61 -7.34
C ALA A 68 -42.29 29.13 -7.13
N ALA A 69 -41.11 29.72 -6.91
CA ALA A 69 -40.94 31.16 -6.79
C ALA A 69 -41.27 31.92 -8.10
N GLU A 70 -40.86 31.38 -9.26
CA GLU A 70 -41.18 31.94 -10.58
C GLU A 70 -42.68 31.89 -10.87
N VAL A 71 -43.31 30.73 -10.71
CA VAL A 71 -44.76 30.57 -10.91
C VAL A 71 -45.55 31.46 -9.94
N SER A 72 -45.11 31.57 -8.68
CA SER A 72 -45.75 32.45 -7.71
C SER A 72 -45.67 33.92 -8.12
N ARG A 73 -44.53 34.36 -8.68
CA ARG A 73 -44.37 35.72 -9.23
C ARG A 73 -45.28 35.96 -10.43
N GLU A 74 -45.29 35.04 -11.39
CA GLU A 74 -46.13 35.16 -12.60
C GLU A 74 -47.62 35.20 -12.26
N LEU A 75 -48.07 34.28 -11.40
CA LEU A 75 -49.46 34.23 -10.95
C LEU A 75 -49.84 35.52 -10.21
N SER A 76 -48.99 35.98 -9.29
CA SER A 76 -49.23 37.24 -8.56
C SER A 76 -49.30 38.42 -9.51
N GLY A 77 -48.41 38.50 -10.50
CA GLY A 77 -48.42 39.54 -11.52
C GLY A 77 -49.69 39.53 -12.38
N ALA A 78 -50.14 38.35 -12.81
CA ALA A 78 -51.37 38.20 -13.59
C ALA A 78 -52.63 38.54 -12.79
N THR A 79 -52.73 38.07 -11.53
CA THR A 79 -53.86 38.38 -10.65
C THR A 79 -53.92 39.88 -10.35
N LEU A 80 -52.79 40.48 -9.99
CA LEU A 80 -52.71 41.91 -9.72
C LEU A 80 -53.04 42.73 -10.97
N SER A 81 -52.51 42.35 -12.14
CA SER A 81 -52.80 43.05 -13.40
C SER A 81 -54.28 42.99 -13.78
N ASN A 82 -54.95 41.85 -13.56
CA ASN A 82 -56.39 41.73 -13.80
C ASN A 82 -57.20 42.60 -12.83
N GLU A 83 -56.86 42.60 -11.53
CA GLU A 83 -57.54 43.41 -10.52
C GLU A 83 -57.35 44.92 -10.79
N LEU A 84 -56.20 45.31 -11.33
CA LEU A 84 -55.93 46.68 -11.79
C LEU A 84 -56.87 47.10 -12.93
N LEU A 85 -57.03 46.26 -13.95
CA LEU A 85 -57.89 46.56 -15.10
C LEU A 85 -59.36 46.77 -14.70
N GLU A 86 -59.83 46.07 -13.66
CA GLU A 86 -61.21 46.19 -13.15
C GLU A 86 -61.44 47.46 -12.31
N ARG A 87 -60.38 48.09 -11.78
CA ARG A 87 -60.46 49.20 -10.82
C ARG A 87 -59.58 50.40 -11.19
N MET A 88 -59.30 50.59 -12.48
CA MET A 88 -58.40 51.66 -12.97
C MET A 88 -58.80 53.09 -12.57
N ASP A 89 -60.10 53.35 -12.34
CA ASP A 89 -60.60 54.70 -12.04
C ASP A 89 -60.52 55.07 -10.54
N ASP A 90 -60.03 54.18 -9.67
CA ASP A 90 -59.92 54.40 -8.21
C ASP A 90 -58.47 54.72 -7.77
N PRO A 91 -58.17 55.98 -7.38
CA PRO A 91 -56.83 56.40 -6.98
C PRO A 91 -56.35 55.80 -5.65
N GLU A 92 -57.24 55.40 -4.73
CA GLU A 92 -56.84 54.72 -3.49
C GLU A 92 -56.42 53.27 -3.76
N PHE A 93 -57.11 52.61 -4.71
CA PHE A 93 -56.77 51.26 -5.16
C PHE A 93 -55.40 51.24 -5.85
N GLU A 94 -55.08 52.22 -6.70
CA GLU A 94 -53.76 52.32 -7.33
C GLU A 94 -52.61 52.42 -6.32
N ALA A 95 -52.79 53.21 -5.25
CA ALA A 95 -51.76 53.38 -4.22
C ALA A 95 -51.50 52.05 -3.49
N THR A 96 -52.56 51.36 -3.10
CA THR A 96 -52.50 50.04 -2.45
C THR A 96 -51.91 48.98 -3.38
N PHE A 97 -52.23 49.03 -4.68
CA PHE A 97 -51.68 48.16 -5.70
C PHE A 97 -50.16 48.31 -5.81
N ARG A 98 -49.66 49.56 -5.91
CA ARG A 98 -48.21 49.83 -6.01
C ARG A 98 -47.47 49.33 -4.77
N GLU A 99 -48.07 49.44 -3.60
CA GLU A 99 -47.52 48.90 -2.36
C GLU A 99 -47.45 47.36 -2.41
N LYS A 100 -48.55 46.67 -2.74
CA LYS A 100 -48.57 45.20 -2.86
C LYS A 100 -47.57 44.69 -3.89
N ALA A 101 -47.52 45.32 -5.07
CA ALA A 101 -46.55 44.97 -6.12
C ALA A 101 -45.11 45.08 -5.61
N ARG A 102 -44.76 46.19 -4.93
CA ARG A 102 -43.43 46.36 -4.32
C ARG A 102 -43.11 45.30 -3.28
N THR A 103 -44.07 44.91 -2.44
CA THR A 103 -43.83 43.86 -1.43
C THR A 103 -43.58 42.50 -2.06
N ILE A 104 -44.32 42.15 -3.12
CA ILE A 104 -44.14 40.90 -3.86
C ILE A 104 -42.81 40.87 -4.61
N ASP A 105 -42.45 41.97 -5.29
CA ASP A 105 -41.15 42.09 -5.95
C ASP A 105 -40.00 41.99 -4.93
N ALA A 106 -40.10 42.65 -3.79
CA ALA A 106 -39.10 42.56 -2.72
C ALA A 106 -38.97 41.14 -2.15
N ALA A 107 -40.09 40.45 -1.92
CA ALA A 107 -40.10 39.07 -1.44
C ALA A 107 -39.50 38.10 -2.47
N TYR A 108 -39.81 38.28 -3.76
CA TYR A 108 -39.25 37.48 -4.85
C TYR A 108 -37.74 37.68 -4.98
N GLU A 109 -37.25 38.93 -4.95
CA GLU A 109 -35.82 39.19 -5.05
C GLU A 109 -35.05 38.64 -3.83
N ALA A 110 -35.65 38.70 -2.63
CA ALA A 110 -35.09 38.04 -1.45
C ALA A 110 -34.98 36.52 -1.64
N GLU A 111 -36.05 35.86 -2.08
CA GLU A 111 -36.08 34.42 -2.34
C GLU A 111 -35.09 34.01 -3.44
N ARG A 112 -35.04 34.77 -4.54
CA ARG A 112 -34.11 34.57 -5.65
C ARG A 112 -32.65 34.65 -5.18
N SER A 113 -32.32 35.66 -4.39
CA SER A 113 -30.96 35.82 -3.85
C SER A 113 -30.57 34.63 -2.96
N ALA A 114 -31.50 34.11 -2.16
CA ALA A 114 -31.28 32.93 -1.33
C ALA A 114 -31.05 31.67 -2.17
N ILE A 115 -31.81 31.48 -3.25
CA ILE A 115 -31.65 30.35 -4.18
C ILE A 115 -30.30 30.42 -4.90
N VAL A 116 -29.89 31.60 -5.37
CA VAL A 116 -28.58 31.79 -6.03
C VAL A 116 -27.44 31.47 -5.05
N ALA A 117 -27.51 31.96 -3.82
CA ALA A 117 -26.53 31.66 -2.78
C ALA A 117 -26.48 30.15 -2.46
N GLN A 118 -27.64 29.50 -2.38
CA GLN A 118 -27.73 28.05 -2.12
C GLN A 118 -27.12 27.22 -3.26
N ARG A 119 -27.36 27.59 -4.53
CA ARG A 119 -26.74 26.94 -5.69
C ARG A 119 -25.22 27.09 -5.68
N ALA A 120 -24.73 28.30 -5.40
CA ALA A 120 -23.28 28.56 -5.32
C ALA A 120 -22.61 27.72 -4.21
N GLU A 121 -23.26 27.58 -3.06
CA GLU A 121 -22.76 26.73 -1.98
C GLU A 121 -22.75 25.24 -2.37
N LEU A 122 -23.80 24.75 -3.04
CA LEU A 122 -23.85 23.37 -3.54
C LEU A 122 -22.72 23.08 -4.52
N GLU A 123 -22.43 23.99 -5.47
CA GLU A 123 -21.31 23.84 -6.40
C GLU A 123 -19.95 23.81 -5.69
N ARG A 124 -19.78 24.66 -4.67
CA ARG A 124 -18.58 24.68 -3.83
C ARG A 124 -18.41 23.37 -3.07
N GLN A 125 -19.48 22.90 -2.42
CA GLN A 125 -19.50 21.63 -1.70
C GLN A 125 -19.24 20.44 -2.62
N GLN A 126 -19.80 20.44 -3.83
CA GLN A 126 -19.53 19.41 -4.84
C GLN A 126 -18.04 19.40 -5.20
N ARG A 127 -17.45 20.56 -5.53
CA ARG A 127 -16.03 20.65 -5.90
C ARG A 127 -15.13 20.18 -4.77
N LEU A 128 -15.41 20.62 -3.54
CA LEU A 128 -14.69 20.17 -2.34
C LEU A 128 -14.82 18.66 -2.14
N THR A 129 -16.02 18.12 -2.26
CA THR A 129 -16.28 16.67 -2.12
C THR A 129 -15.47 15.88 -3.14
N TRP A 130 -15.42 16.31 -4.39
CA TRP A 130 -14.62 15.65 -5.43
C TRP A 130 -13.12 15.71 -5.16
N TRP A 131 -12.60 16.86 -4.72
CA TRP A 131 -11.19 16.99 -4.36
C TRP A 131 -10.82 16.14 -3.13
N VAL A 132 -11.66 16.15 -2.10
CA VAL A 132 -11.44 15.36 -0.87
C VAL A 132 -11.52 13.87 -1.18
N LEU A 133 -12.55 13.43 -1.92
CA LEU A 133 -12.74 12.03 -2.27
C LEU A 133 -11.62 11.51 -3.17
N GLY A 134 -11.25 12.28 -4.21
CA GLY A 134 -10.13 11.95 -5.08
C GLY A 134 -8.81 11.91 -4.30
N GLY A 135 -8.54 12.92 -3.48
CA GLY A 135 -7.35 13.00 -2.66
C GLY A 135 -7.22 11.84 -1.67
N LEU A 136 -8.31 11.46 -0.99
CA LEU A 136 -8.34 10.33 -0.06
C LEU A 136 -8.10 8.99 -0.77
N LEU A 137 -8.75 8.74 -1.91
CA LEU A 137 -8.54 7.50 -2.68
C LEU A 137 -7.09 7.39 -3.19
N THR A 138 -6.56 8.49 -3.75
CA THR A 138 -5.18 8.52 -4.23
C THR A 138 -4.20 8.35 -3.06
N GLY A 139 -4.41 9.06 -1.95
CA GLY A 139 -3.61 8.95 -0.74
C GLY A 139 -3.61 7.53 -0.17
N PHE A 140 -4.78 6.90 -0.05
CA PHE A 140 -4.92 5.51 0.38
C PHE A 140 -4.13 4.55 -0.51
N THR A 141 -4.28 4.69 -1.84
CA THR A 141 -3.56 3.86 -2.81
C THR A 141 -2.04 4.00 -2.65
N LEU A 142 -1.56 5.23 -2.46
CA LEU A 142 -0.12 5.51 -2.26
C LEU A 142 0.39 4.92 -0.95
N VAL A 143 -0.36 5.06 0.15
CA VAL A 143 0.01 4.50 1.46
C VAL A 143 0.12 2.98 1.39
N VAL A 144 -0.86 2.32 0.77
CA VAL A 144 -0.83 0.85 0.61
C VAL A 144 0.33 0.42 -0.28
N ALA A 145 0.57 1.11 -1.41
CA ALA A 145 1.70 0.81 -2.29
C ALA A 145 3.05 0.94 -1.56
N LEU A 146 3.24 2.03 -0.81
CA LEU A 146 4.47 2.29 -0.08
C LEU A 146 4.66 1.30 1.08
N GLY A 147 3.59 1.02 1.83
CA GLY A 147 3.60 0.01 2.90
C GLY A 147 3.94 -1.38 2.39
N THR A 148 3.42 -1.75 1.21
CA THR A 148 3.74 -3.03 0.55
C THR A 148 5.22 -3.14 0.24
N ILE A 149 5.84 -2.07 -0.27
CA ILE A 149 7.28 -2.04 -0.55
C ILE A 149 8.09 -2.24 0.73
N VAL A 150 7.70 -1.55 1.83
CA VAL A 150 8.37 -1.68 3.13
C VAL A 150 8.29 -3.10 3.66
N VAL A 151 7.10 -3.70 3.68
CA VAL A 151 6.91 -5.09 4.14
C VAL A 151 7.70 -6.05 3.26
N THR A 152 7.62 -5.90 1.94
CA THR A 152 8.33 -6.80 1.03
C THR A 152 9.84 -6.77 1.24
N HIS A 153 10.40 -5.60 1.58
CA HIS A 153 11.81 -5.49 1.89
C HIS A 153 12.21 -6.27 3.17
N ARG A 154 11.36 -6.26 4.21
CA ARG A 154 11.62 -7.01 5.46
C ARG A 154 11.56 -8.53 5.28
N VAL A 155 10.99 -9.01 4.17
CA VAL A 155 10.87 -10.45 3.86
C VAL A 155 11.85 -10.89 2.78
N ALA A 156 11.96 -10.15 1.68
CA ALA A 156 12.70 -10.56 0.48
C ALA A 156 14.21 -10.72 0.74
N GLY A 157 14.82 -9.81 1.50
CA GLY A 157 16.24 -9.87 1.85
C GLY A 157 16.61 -11.14 2.62
N PRO A 158 15.94 -11.41 3.76
CA PRO A 158 16.08 -12.66 4.50
C PRO A 158 15.83 -13.93 3.67
N LEU A 159 14.78 -13.93 2.85
CA LEU A 159 14.39 -15.07 2.05
C LEU A 159 15.49 -15.49 1.06
N LEU A 160 16.14 -14.50 0.43
CA LEU A 160 17.25 -14.75 -0.47
C LEU A 160 18.45 -15.41 0.24
N ARG A 161 18.76 -14.97 1.46
CA ARG A 161 19.85 -15.58 2.25
C ARG A 161 19.55 -17.02 2.60
N ILE A 162 18.31 -17.30 3.02
CA ILE A 162 17.86 -18.67 3.30
C ILE A 162 17.96 -19.52 2.03
N ARG A 163 17.50 -19.02 0.87
CA ARG A 163 17.63 -19.73 -0.41
C ARG A 163 19.08 -20.05 -0.75
N ARG A 164 20.01 -19.13 -0.50
CA ARG A 164 21.45 -19.36 -0.72
C ARG A 164 22.00 -20.44 0.22
N MET A 165 21.67 -20.38 1.51
CA MET A 165 22.06 -21.42 2.48
C MET A 165 21.56 -22.80 2.06
N VAL A 166 20.30 -22.92 1.66
CA VAL A 166 19.72 -24.17 1.17
C VAL A 166 20.43 -24.64 -0.10
N GLY A 167 20.77 -23.71 -1.02
CA GLY A 167 21.56 -24.02 -2.21
C GLY A 167 22.99 -24.51 -1.90
N GLU A 168 23.64 -23.93 -0.89
CA GLU A 168 24.96 -24.41 -0.42
C GLU A 168 24.87 -25.83 0.14
N VAL A 169 23.85 -26.11 0.95
CA VAL A 169 23.59 -27.47 1.47
C VAL A 169 23.30 -28.46 0.34
N HIS A 170 22.49 -28.06 -0.65
CA HIS A 170 22.24 -28.86 -1.86
C HIS A 170 23.54 -29.23 -2.59
N ASP A 171 24.47 -28.29 -2.69
CA ASP A 171 25.79 -28.52 -3.31
C ASP A 171 26.77 -29.27 -2.40
N GLY A 172 26.33 -29.70 -1.21
CA GLY A 172 27.14 -30.42 -0.22
C GLY A 172 28.09 -29.54 0.59
N ARG A 173 27.95 -28.21 0.52
CA ARG A 173 28.73 -27.24 1.31
C ARG A 173 27.99 -26.92 2.61
N LEU A 174 28.58 -27.28 3.74
CA LEU A 174 27.97 -27.10 5.06
C LEU A 174 28.59 -25.90 5.78
N ARG A 175 28.17 -24.70 5.37
CA ARG A 175 28.65 -23.42 5.88
C ARG A 175 27.56 -22.68 6.65
N PRO A 176 27.41 -22.95 7.96
CA PRO A 176 26.46 -22.19 8.77
C PRO A 176 26.97 -20.74 8.91
N PRO A 177 26.15 -19.72 8.59
CA PRO A 177 26.54 -18.33 8.78
C PRO A 177 26.72 -18.03 10.27
N GLN A 178 27.77 -17.27 10.62
CA GLN A 178 28.06 -16.93 12.01
C GLN A 178 27.19 -15.77 12.55
N TYR A 179 26.59 -14.99 11.66
CA TYR A 179 25.77 -13.82 11.98
C TYR A 179 24.27 -14.11 11.82
N GLY A 180 23.45 -13.42 12.61
CA GLY A 180 21.99 -13.45 12.50
C GLY A 180 21.43 -12.42 11.50
N LEU A 181 20.12 -12.49 11.25
CA LEU A 181 19.39 -11.44 10.54
C LEU A 181 19.25 -10.16 11.37
N ARG A 182 18.86 -9.06 10.71
CA ARG A 182 18.68 -7.76 11.37
C ARG A 182 17.46 -7.81 12.30
N ASP A 183 17.52 -7.06 13.40
CA ASP A 183 16.34 -6.83 14.24
C ASP A 183 15.22 -6.20 13.42
N GLY A 184 14.08 -6.90 13.37
CA GLY A 184 12.90 -6.49 12.60
C GLY A 184 12.77 -7.15 11.23
N ASP A 185 13.57 -8.14 10.86
CA ASP A 185 13.28 -9.00 9.71
C ASP A 185 12.24 -10.08 10.11
N GLU A 186 11.17 -10.25 9.32
CA GLU A 186 10.07 -11.17 9.65
C GLU A 186 10.49 -12.66 9.64
N LEU A 187 11.50 -13.00 8.83
CA LEU A 187 11.97 -14.39 8.66
C LEU A 187 13.13 -14.75 9.60
N ARG A 188 13.30 -14.02 10.69
CA ARG A 188 14.39 -14.25 11.66
C ARG A 188 14.36 -15.65 12.24
N ASP A 189 13.20 -16.11 12.68
CA ASP A 189 13.06 -17.42 13.32
C ASP A 189 13.33 -18.55 12.33
N LEU A 190 12.78 -18.44 11.12
CA LEU A 190 13.05 -19.40 10.05
C LEU A 190 14.55 -19.45 9.71
N PHE A 191 15.21 -18.30 9.59
CA PHE A 191 16.65 -18.24 9.33
C PHE A 191 17.46 -18.94 10.42
N GLU A 192 17.11 -18.72 11.69
CA GLU A 192 17.80 -19.33 12.81
C GLU A 192 17.60 -20.85 12.84
N GLU A 193 16.39 -21.34 12.56
CA GLU A 193 16.13 -22.78 12.46
C GLU A 193 16.88 -23.44 11.29
N VAL A 194 16.92 -22.81 10.11
CA VAL A 194 17.71 -23.33 8.99
C VAL A 194 19.21 -23.29 9.33
N ARG A 195 19.70 -22.24 10.00
CA ARG A 195 21.09 -22.16 10.47
C ARG A 195 21.43 -23.32 11.40
N LYS A 196 20.58 -23.60 12.40
CA LYS A 196 20.76 -24.73 13.33
C LYS A 196 20.76 -26.08 12.60
N MET A 197 19.91 -26.24 11.58
CA MET A 197 19.92 -27.43 10.74
C MET A 197 21.26 -27.60 10.02
N VAL A 198 21.79 -26.54 9.38
CA VAL A 198 23.11 -26.59 8.71
C VAL A 198 24.22 -26.89 9.70
N GLN A 199 24.17 -26.29 10.90
CA GLN A 199 25.14 -26.55 11.95
C GLN A 199 25.12 -28.04 12.36
N ARG A 200 23.93 -28.61 12.62
CA ARG A 200 23.82 -30.03 12.97
C ARG A 200 24.34 -30.97 11.89
N LEU A 201 24.06 -30.69 10.62
CA LEU A 201 24.59 -31.49 9.50
C LEU A 201 26.12 -31.42 9.46
N ARG A 202 26.69 -30.24 9.71
CA ARG A 202 28.14 -30.06 9.79
C ARG A 202 28.73 -30.87 10.94
N ASP A 203 28.14 -30.75 12.13
CA ASP A 203 28.60 -31.46 13.33
C ASP A 203 28.58 -32.99 13.11
N GLN A 204 27.50 -33.51 12.50
CA GLN A 204 27.39 -34.92 12.11
C GLN A 204 28.50 -35.33 11.14
N HIS A 205 28.76 -34.54 10.10
CA HIS A 205 29.86 -34.82 9.15
C HIS A 205 31.24 -34.80 9.83
N GLU A 206 31.47 -33.92 10.82
CA GLU A 206 32.71 -33.87 11.60
C GLU A 206 32.85 -35.08 12.54
N GLU A 207 31.75 -35.58 13.11
CA GLU A 207 31.72 -36.83 13.89
C GLU A 207 32.00 -38.07 13.03
N ASP A 208 31.37 -38.16 11.86
CA ASP A 208 31.56 -39.26 10.90
C ASP A 208 33.00 -39.28 10.37
N ALA A 209 33.56 -38.12 10.01
CA ALA A 209 34.95 -38.01 9.57
C ALA A 209 35.94 -38.46 10.66
N ARG A 210 35.69 -38.10 11.93
CA ARG A 210 36.51 -38.55 13.07
C ARG A 210 36.41 -40.06 13.28
N THR A 211 35.23 -40.64 13.08
CA THR A 211 35.02 -42.09 13.21
C THR A 211 35.71 -42.85 12.08
N LEU A 212 35.63 -42.35 10.84
CA LEU A 212 36.36 -42.88 9.68
C LEU A 212 37.87 -42.83 9.87
N ALA A 213 38.42 -41.73 10.38
CA ALA A 213 39.85 -41.61 10.65
C ALA A 213 40.34 -42.64 11.68
N LYS A 214 39.55 -42.91 12.74
CA LYS A 214 39.84 -43.98 13.70
C LYS A 214 39.79 -45.37 13.07
N ALA A 215 38.77 -45.65 12.26
CA ALA A 215 38.64 -46.93 11.56
C ALA A 215 39.79 -47.16 10.56
N LEU A 216 40.22 -46.13 9.85
CA LEU A 216 41.37 -46.17 8.94
C LEU A 216 42.65 -46.54 9.70
N SER A 217 42.93 -45.86 10.82
CA SER A 217 44.11 -46.15 11.65
C SER A 217 44.09 -47.58 12.21
N ALA A 218 42.92 -48.08 12.62
CA ALA A 218 42.77 -49.47 13.06
C ALA A 218 43.03 -50.47 11.92
N ALA A 219 42.47 -50.23 10.73
CA ALA A 219 42.66 -51.08 9.56
C ALA A 219 44.13 -51.14 9.09
N GLU A 220 44.85 -50.01 9.15
CA GLU A 220 46.28 -49.94 8.88
C GLU A 220 47.08 -50.77 9.90
N SER A 221 46.71 -50.68 11.19
CA SER A 221 47.40 -51.43 12.25
C SER A 221 47.13 -52.95 12.23
N SER A 222 45.98 -53.38 11.72
CA SER A 222 45.60 -54.80 11.64
C SER A 222 46.07 -55.49 10.36
N GLY A 223 46.77 -54.79 9.47
CA GLY A 223 47.23 -55.34 8.18
C GLY A 223 46.11 -55.62 7.19
N ALA A 224 45.05 -54.79 7.18
CA ALA A 224 43.97 -54.92 6.21
C ALA A 224 44.49 -54.78 4.76
N SER A 225 43.74 -55.31 3.78
CA SER A 225 44.10 -55.21 2.36
C SER A 225 44.38 -53.75 1.96
N PRO A 226 45.44 -53.49 1.17
CA PRO A 226 45.76 -52.14 0.69
C PRO A 226 44.60 -51.45 -0.05
N GLU A 227 43.74 -52.22 -0.72
CA GLU A 227 42.56 -51.71 -1.44
C GLU A 227 41.52 -51.13 -0.48
N VAL A 228 41.23 -51.84 0.62
CA VAL A 228 40.28 -51.38 1.66
C VAL A 228 40.79 -50.12 2.36
N VAL A 229 42.09 -50.06 2.65
CA VAL A 229 42.72 -48.87 3.25
C VAL A 229 42.65 -47.69 2.27
N ALA A 230 42.84 -47.91 0.97
CA ALA A 230 42.72 -46.87 -0.04
C ALA A 230 41.28 -46.33 -0.14
N ASP A 231 40.27 -47.20 -0.14
CA ASP A 231 38.86 -46.81 -0.20
C ASP A 231 38.41 -45.99 1.03
N LEU A 232 38.83 -46.42 2.23
CA LEU A 232 38.54 -45.70 3.47
C LEU A 232 39.20 -44.31 3.48
N ARG A 233 40.44 -44.20 3.01
CA ARG A 233 41.15 -42.93 2.88
C ARG A 233 40.48 -42.00 1.86
N ALA A 234 40.02 -42.55 0.73
CA ALA A 234 39.27 -41.79 -0.26
C ALA A 234 37.92 -41.29 0.30
N LEU A 235 37.24 -42.09 1.12
CA LEU A 235 36.01 -41.69 1.80
C LEU A 235 36.25 -40.58 2.84
N GLU A 236 37.27 -40.71 3.69
CA GLU A 236 37.67 -39.67 4.66
C GLU A 236 37.97 -38.34 3.94
N ALA A 237 38.74 -38.39 2.84
CA ALA A 237 39.08 -37.21 2.06
C ALA A 237 37.83 -36.50 1.48
N ARG A 238 36.82 -37.26 1.03
CA ARG A 238 35.54 -36.69 0.55
C ARG A 238 34.79 -35.95 1.66
N TYR A 239 34.73 -36.51 2.86
CA TYR A 239 34.10 -35.85 4.01
C TYR A 239 34.86 -34.58 4.41
N ARG A 240 36.19 -34.64 4.47
CA ARG A 240 37.03 -33.49 4.82
C ARG A 240 36.89 -32.35 3.80
N THR A 241 36.87 -32.67 2.52
CA THR A 241 36.68 -31.70 1.43
C THR A 241 35.36 -30.94 1.58
N ARG A 242 34.26 -31.60 1.97
CA ARG A 242 32.95 -30.94 2.19
C ARG A 242 32.93 -30.01 3.41
N LEU A 243 33.84 -30.20 4.37
CA LEU A 243 33.94 -29.39 5.58
C LEU A 243 34.81 -28.13 5.38
N GLU A 244 35.78 -28.20 4.46
CA GLU A 244 36.72 -27.11 4.13
C GLU A 244 36.17 -26.16 3.04
N GLN A 245 35.36 -26.68 2.12
CA GLN A 245 34.69 -25.91 1.04
C GLN A 245 33.39 -25.24 1.48
#